data_AF-A0AAV9Z524-F1
#
_entry.id   AF-A0AAV9Z524-F1
#
_cell.length_a   1.000
_cell.length_b   1.000
_cell.length_c   1.000
_cell.angle_alpha   90.00
_cell.angle_beta   90.00
_cell.angle_gamma   90.00
#
_symmetry.space_group_name_H-M   'P 1'
#
loop_
_entity.id
_entity.type
_entity.pdbx_description
1 polymer ?
#
loop_
_entity_poly.entity_id
_entity_poly.type
_entity_poly.pdbx_seq_one_letter_code
_entity_poly.pdbx_strand_id
1 'polypeptide(L)'
;MSTAQDTVIATPELLEYTISYLPMRDLLVTAPLVSRTWLAITQTPNIQQALFFEPDPSASERTFNPLLVELFPPFFTEYEKNRFSWPTANTIQSLPESGNMFEAFRRPEASWRRMLVSQPPPQTMLIKQKSHGMRCDSKRTAVLHDVSLRMGTLYSLVLPFIDRVASSFRIQWHNAVESEEIGCDLTVMTVYTVQCCPDLRRRRGGDGKPEFFSDVKVDAAVEEKFGEWRHCNRDHDSSDDEDDEHARDGDLGNAS
;
A
#
# COMPACT_ATOMS: atom_id res chain seq x y z
N MET A 1 -22.43 -44.97 -18.07
CA MET A 1 -23.01 -44.56 -16.78
C MET A 1 -22.13 -43.45 -16.25
N SER A 2 -22.67 -42.23 -16.12
CA SER A 2 -21.96 -41.12 -15.47
C SER A 2 -21.71 -41.50 -14.03
N THR A 3 -20.45 -41.43 -13.57
CA THR A 3 -20.15 -41.66 -12.15
C THR A 3 -20.66 -40.48 -11.33
N ALA A 4 -20.84 -40.68 -10.01
CA ALA A 4 -21.23 -39.59 -9.11
C ALA A 4 -20.24 -38.40 -9.18
N GLN A 5 -18.96 -38.68 -9.43
CA GLN A 5 -17.91 -37.66 -9.62
C GLN A 5 -18.14 -36.83 -10.89
N ASP A 6 -18.47 -37.49 -12.01
CA ASP A 6 -18.74 -36.80 -13.28
C ASP A 6 -19.95 -35.87 -13.16
N THR A 7 -20.98 -36.28 -12.42
CA THR A 7 -22.16 -35.42 -12.16
C THR A 7 -21.84 -34.18 -11.34
N VAL A 8 -20.94 -34.29 -10.34
CA VAL A 8 -20.54 -33.13 -9.52
C VAL A 8 -19.75 -32.13 -10.37
N ILE A 9 -18.80 -32.61 -11.18
CA ILE A 9 -17.98 -31.75 -12.05
C ILE A 9 -18.80 -31.15 -13.20
N ALA A 10 -19.85 -31.85 -13.67
CA ALA A 10 -20.75 -31.35 -14.70
C ALA A 10 -21.77 -30.30 -14.20
N THR A 11 -21.97 -30.19 -12.89
CA THR A 11 -22.93 -29.24 -12.29
C THR A 11 -22.18 -28.00 -11.80
N PRO A 12 -22.34 -26.83 -12.44
CA PRO A 12 -21.52 -25.66 -12.16
C PRO A 12 -21.63 -25.15 -10.72
N GLU A 13 -22.80 -25.26 -10.09
CA GLU A 13 -23.05 -24.80 -8.72
C GLU A 13 -22.30 -25.67 -7.70
N LEU A 14 -22.30 -26.99 -7.90
CA LEU A 14 -21.57 -27.92 -7.03
C LEU A 14 -20.06 -27.77 -7.23
N LEU A 15 -19.64 -27.54 -8.47
CA LEU A 15 -18.25 -27.30 -8.79
C LEU A 15 -17.75 -25.97 -8.19
N GLU A 16 -18.55 -24.90 -8.24
CA GLU A 16 -18.26 -23.63 -7.56
C GLU A 16 -18.12 -23.81 -6.05
N TYR A 17 -19.07 -24.51 -5.42
CA TYR A 17 -19.01 -24.79 -3.98
C TYR A 17 -17.76 -25.59 -3.61
N THR A 18 -17.41 -26.62 -4.36
CA THR A 18 -16.20 -27.43 -4.08
C THR A 18 -14.91 -26.63 -4.27
N ILE A 19 -14.83 -25.84 -5.35
CA ILE A 19 -13.68 -24.98 -5.64
C ILE A 19 -13.52 -23.90 -4.57
N SER A 20 -14.60 -23.35 -4.01
CA SER A 20 -14.53 -22.32 -2.96
C SER A 20 -13.79 -22.75 -1.68
N TYR A 21 -13.62 -24.05 -1.43
CA TYR A 21 -12.85 -24.57 -0.29
C TYR A 21 -11.34 -24.68 -0.56
N LEU A 22 -10.89 -24.43 -1.80
CA LEU A 22 -9.48 -24.48 -2.15
C LEU A 22 -8.72 -23.25 -1.59
N PRO A 23 -7.42 -23.38 -1.29
CA PRO A 23 -6.58 -22.25 -0.92
C PRO A 23 -6.59 -21.16 -1.99
N MET A 24 -6.53 -19.89 -1.57
CA MET A 24 -6.55 -18.73 -2.46
C MET A 24 -5.48 -18.79 -3.57
N ARG A 25 -4.27 -19.27 -3.27
CA ARG A 25 -3.19 -19.44 -4.27
C ARG A 25 -3.59 -20.44 -5.37
N ASP A 26 -4.23 -21.54 -4.99
CA ASP A 26 -4.68 -22.57 -5.94
C ASP A 26 -5.83 -22.06 -6.80
N LEU A 27 -6.77 -21.33 -6.21
CA LEU A 27 -7.85 -20.66 -6.93
C LEU A 27 -7.34 -19.68 -8.00
N LEU A 28 -6.25 -18.97 -7.72
CA LEU A 28 -5.68 -17.98 -8.64
C LEU A 28 -4.86 -18.61 -9.77
N VAL A 29 -4.15 -19.70 -9.48
CA VAL A 29 -3.11 -20.23 -10.38
C VAL A 29 -3.46 -21.59 -10.94
N THR A 30 -3.90 -22.53 -10.12
CA THR A 30 -4.05 -23.93 -10.53
C THR A 30 -5.45 -24.20 -11.10
N ALA A 31 -6.50 -23.73 -10.42
CA ALA A 31 -7.89 -23.96 -10.83
C ALA A 31 -8.20 -23.48 -12.26
N PRO A 32 -7.78 -22.28 -12.72
CA PRO A 32 -8.05 -21.81 -14.08
C PRO A 32 -7.37 -22.63 -15.18
N LEU A 33 -6.33 -23.40 -14.85
CA LEU A 33 -5.54 -24.19 -15.80
C LEU A 33 -6.08 -25.62 -15.99
N VAL A 34 -6.97 -26.09 -15.12
CA VAL A 34 -7.50 -27.47 -15.17
C VAL A 34 -8.40 -27.66 -16.39
N SER A 35 -9.35 -26.75 -16.60
CA SER A 35 -10.30 -26.82 -17.72
C SER A 35 -10.95 -25.47 -18.01
N ARG A 36 -11.61 -25.34 -19.17
CA ARG A 36 -12.38 -24.14 -19.52
C ARG A 36 -13.57 -23.91 -18.58
N THR A 37 -14.18 -24.98 -18.09
CA THR A 37 -15.29 -24.91 -17.13
C THR A 37 -14.81 -24.37 -15.79
N TRP A 38 -13.66 -24.84 -15.30
CA TRP A 38 -13.06 -24.34 -14.07
C TRP A 38 -12.65 -22.87 -14.20
N LEU A 39 -12.04 -22.49 -15.33
CA LEU A 39 -11.76 -21.08 -15.63
C LEU A 39 -13.04 -20.22 -15.59
N ALA A 40 -14.13 -20.67 -16.20
CA ALA A 40 -15.40 -19.94 -16.17
C ALA A 40 -15.95 -19.81 -14.75
N ILE A 41 -15.82 -20.85 -13.92
CA ILE A 41 -16.26 -20.82 -12.53
C ILE A 41 -15.40 -19.89 -11.67
N THR A 42 -14.09 -19.84 -11.91
CA THR A 42 -13.24 -18.90 -11.17
C THR A 42 -13.62 -17.44 -11.44
N GLN A 43 -14.35 -17.16 -12.52
CA GLN A 43 -14.85 -15.83 -12.88
C GLN A 43 -16.24 -15.52 -12.30
N THR A 44 -16.88 -16.44 -11.55
CA THR A 44 -18.16 -16.15 -10.89
C THR A 44 -17.99 -15.10 -9.78
N PRO A 45 -19.04 -14.32 -9.48
CA PRO A 45 -18.96 -13.27 -8.46
C PRO A 45 -18.54 -13.78 -7.08
N ASN A 46 -19.03 -14.95 -6.63
CA ASN A 46 -18.68 -15.46 -5.31
C ASN A 46 -17.18 -15.76 -5.20
N ILE A 47 -16.59 -16.37 -6.23
CA ILE A 47 -15.16 -16.66 -6.25
C ILE A 47 -14.35 -15.36 -6.41
N GLN A 48 -14.79 -14.43 -7.26
CA GLN A 48 -14.12 -13.14 -7.42
C GLN A 48 -14.15 -12.30 -6.13
N GLN A 49 -15.24 -12.37 -5.36
CA GLN A 49 -15.35 -11.77 -4.02
C GLN A 49 -14.42 -12.47 -3.04
N ALA A 50 -14.41 -13.80 -2.97
CA ALA A 50 -13.50 -14.56 -2.11
C ALA A 50 -12.02 -14.30 -2.45
N LEU A 51 -11.71 -14.03 -3.73
CA LEU A 51 -10.39 -13.65 -4.22
C LEU A 51 -10.10 -12.15 -4.11
N PHE A 52 -10.97 -11.37 -3.47
CA PHE A 52 -10.81 -9.93 -3.30
C PHE A 52 -10.69 -9.15 -4.63
N PHE A 53 -11.16 -9.67 -5.76
CA PHE A 53 -11.22 -8.90 -7.02
C PHE A 53 -12.44 -7.99 -7.11
N GLU A 54 -13.51 -8.39 -6.42
CA GLU A 54 -14.78 -7.68 -6.33
C GLU A 54 -15.16 -7.47 -4.84
N PRO A 55 -15.93 -6.42 -4.52
CA PRO A 55 -16.39 -6.16 -3.17
C PRO A 55 -17.44 -7.19 -2.74
N ASP A 56 -17.28 -7.72 -1.53
CA ASP A 56 -18.30 -8.53 -0.87
C ASP A 56 -19.27 -7.62 -0.10
N PRO A 57 -20.55 -7.52 -0.51
CA PRO A 57 -21.54 -6.70 0.17
C PRO A 57 -21.96 -7.26 1.53
N SER A 58 -21.64 -8.53 1.82
CA SER A 58 -21.95 -9.19 3.10
C SER A 58 -20.88 -8.95 4.17
N ALA A 59 -19.70 -8.44 3.78
CA ALA A 59 -18.60 -8.17 4.70
C ALA A 59 -18.90 -6.92 5.55
N SER A 60 -19.18 -7.14 6.84
CA SER A 60 -19.40 -6.06 7.81
C SER A 60 -18.13 -5.66 8.57
N GLU A 61 -17.24 -6.63 8.81
CA GLU A 61 -15.98 -6.41 9.53
C GLU A 61 -14.81 -6.37 8.55
N ARG A 62 -13.83 -5.51 8.85
CA ARG A 62 -12.64 -5.38 8.00
C ARG A 62 -11.78 -6.64 8.08
N THR A 63 -11.70 -7.34 6.97
CA THR A 63 -10.81 -8.47 6.76
C THR A 63 -9.78 -8.10 5.70
N PHE A 64 -8.49 -8.28 6.00
CA PHE A 64 -7.43 -8.04 5.03
C PHE A 64 -7.27 -9.25 4.11
N ASN A 65 -6.86 -8.98 2.87
CA ASN A 65 -6.56 -10.04 1.92
C ASN A 65 -5.32 -10.84 2.41
N PRO A 66 -5.49 -12.13 2.78
CA PRO A 66 -4.42 -12.91 3.40
C PRO A 66 -3.20 -13.08 2.49
N LEU A 67 -3.42 -13.18 1.18
CA LEU A 67 -2.33 -13.27 0.21
C LEU A 67 -1.54 -11.96 0.16
N LEU A 68 -2.20 -10.81 0.21
CA LEU A 68 -1.49 -9.52 0.23
C LEU A 68 -0.73 -9.29 1.54
N VAL A 69 -1.28 -9.72 2.67
CA VAL A 69 -0.62 -9.64 3.98
C VAL A 69 0.68 -10.45 3.97
N GLU A 70 0.65 -11.64 3.37
CA GLU A 70 1.82 -12.51 3.23
C GLU A 70 2.88 -11.93 2.27
N LEU A 71 2.45 -11.41 1.12
CA LEU A 71 3.35 -10.88 0.07
C LEU A 71 3.93 -9.50 0.41
N PHE A 72 3.17 -8.66 1.10
CA PHE A 72 3.53 -7.28 1.42
C PHE A 72 3.40 -6.95 2.92
N PRO A 73 4.05 -7.69 3.83
CA PRO A 73 3.95 -7.42 5.27
C PRO A 73 4.12 -5.94 5.67
N PRO A 74 5.05 -5.16 5.07
CA PRO A 74 5.22 -3.74 5.40
C PRO A 74 4.01 -2.84 5.14
N PHE A 75 3.04 -3.27 4.34
CA PHE A 75 1.82 -2.51 4.06
C PHE A 75 0.72 -2.76 5.10
N PHE A 76 0.81 -3.86 5.86
CA PHE A 76 -0.20 -4.30 6.81
C PHE A 76 0.32 -4.35 8.25
N THR A 77 1.62 -4.12 8.47
CA THR A 77 2.23 -4.05 9.79
C THR A 77 2.01 -2.66 10.38
N GLU A 78 1.56 -2.61 11.63
CA GLU A 78 1.52 -1.37 12.39
C GLU A 78 2.92 -1.00 12.85
N TYR A 79 3.33 0.22 12.51
CA TYR A 79 4.61 0.79 12.93
C TYR A 79 4.37 1.86 13.97
N GLU A 80 5.26 1.92 14.96
CA GLU A 80 5.29 3.00 15.94
C GLU A 80 5.39 4.36 15.25
N LYS A 81 5.04 5.43 15.96
CA LYS A 81 5.14 6.79 15.41
C LYS A 81 6.56 7.17 15.03
N ASN A 82 7.56 6.55 15.66
CA ASN A 82 8.96 6.76 15.37
C ASN A 82 9.29 6.31 13.93
N ARG A 83 9.61 7.30 13.08
CA ARG A 83 9.91 7.09 11.65
C ARG A 83 11.11 6.19 11.36
N PHE A 84 12.02 5.99 12.33
CA PHE A 84 13.20 5.14 12.16
C PHE A 84 12.84 3.64 12.17
N SER A 85 11.68 3.28 12.69
CA SER A 85 11.13 1.91 12.61
C SER A 85 10.45 1.62 11.27
N TRP A 86 10.21 2.65 10.46
CA TRP A 86 9.38 2.53 9.27
C TRP A 86 10.13 1.84 8.12
N PRO A 87 9.40 1.08 7.29
CA PRO A 87 9.97 0.39 6.15
C PRO A 87 10.60 1.36 5.15
N THR A 88 11.73 0.94 4.62
CA THR A 88 12.54 1.67 3.64
C THR A 88 12.70 0.86 2.35
N ALA A 89 13.46 1.38 1.38
CA ALA A 89 13.83 0.65 0.17
C ALA A 89 14.41 -0.73 0.46
N ASN A 90 15.30 -0.80 1.45
CA ASN A 90 15.93 -2.06 1.82
C ASN A 90 14.90 -3.07 2.37
N THR A 91 13.90 -2.61 3.13
CA THR A 91 12.84 -3.46 3.67
C THR A 91 11.99 -4.09 2.55
N ILE A 92 11.66 -3.33 1.50
CA ILE A 92 10.92 -3.87 0.36
C ILE A 92 11.80 -4.81 -0.47
N GLN A 93 13.10 -4.50 -0.62
CA GLN A 93 14.04 -5.34 -1.35
C GLN A 93 14.37 -6.66 -0.63
N SER A 94 14.19 -6.73 0.69
CA SER A 94 14.52 -7.89 1.53
C SER A 94 13.34 -8.79 1.90
N LEU A 95 12.16 -8.59 1.30
CA LEU A 95 10.97 -9.40 1.59
C LEU A 95 11.24 -10.88 1.28
N PRO A 96 10.88 -11.86 2.12
CA PRO A 96 11.37 -13.25 2.05
C PRO A 96 11.09 -14.03 0.74
N GLU A 97 10.28 -13.49 -0.17
CA GLU A 97 10.12 -14.00 -1.54
C GLU A 97 11.05 -13.29 -2.57
N SER A 98 11.96 -12.42 -2.14
CA SER A 98 12.83 -11.53 -2.91
C SER A 98 14.09 -12.22 -3.45
N GLY A 99 13.88 -13.28 -4.23
CA GLY A 99 14.81 -13.58 -5.33
C GLY A 99 14.60 -12.59 -6.49
N ASN A 100 14.62 -13.10 -7.73
CA ASN A 100 14.29 -12.38 -8.97
C ASN A 100 12.83 -11.86 -9.05
N MET A 101 12.11 -11.84 -7.93
CA MET A 101 10.69 -11.52 -7.80
C MET A 101 10.42 -10.02 -7.67
N PHE A 102 11.42 -9.21 -7.30
CA PHE A 102 11.29 -7.74 -7.28
C PHE A 102 10.88 -7.19 -8.67
N GLU A 103 11.43 -7.75 -9.75
CA GLU A 103 10.98 -7.41 -11.10
C GLU A 103 9.56 -7.91 -11.39
N ALA A 104 9.18 -9.08 -10.87
CA ALA A 104 7.83 -9.62 -11.00
C ALA A 104 6.78 -8.75 -10.29
N PHE A 105 7.10 -8.16 -9.14
CA PHE A 105 6.24 -7.19 -8.43
C PHE A 105 6.17 -5.81 -9.12
N ARG A 106 7.09 -5.51 -10.03
CA ARG A 106 6.98 -4.28 -10.85
C ARG A 106 6.11 -4.45 -12.10
N ARG A 107 5.73 -5.68 -12.44
CA ARG A 107 4.87 -5.96 -13.60
C ARG A 107 3.49 -5.31 -13.46
N PRO A 108 3.06 -4.46 -14.41
CA PRO A 108 1.76 -3.81 -14.35
C PRO A 108 0.58 -4.79 -14.46
N GLU A 109 0.79 -5.95 -15.08
CA GLU A 109 -0.22 -6.99 -15.32
C GLU A 109 -0.41 -7.97 -14.16
N ALA A 110 0.36 -7.83 -13.07
CA ALA A 110 0.28 -8.77 -11.95
C ALA A 110 -1.11 -8.78 -11.31
N SER A 111 -1.66 -9.97 -11.06
CA SER A 111 -3.03 -10.16 -10.56
C SER A 111 -3.29 -9.42 -9.25
N TRP A 112 -2.33 -9.45 -8.31
CA TRP A 112 -2.43 -8.78 -7.02
C TRP A 112 -2.68 -7.27 -7.14
N ARG A 113 -2.25 -6.61 -8.22
CA ARG A 113 -2.51 -5.18 -8.43
C ARG A 113 -4.00 -4.87 -8.52
N ARG A 114 -4.78 -5.83 -9.00
CA ARG A 114 -6.23 -5.73 -9.15
C ARG A 114 -6.97 -6.25 -7.92
N MET A 115 -6.30 -6.81 -6.92
CA MET A 115 -6.97 -7.27 -5.71
C MET A 115 -7.21 -6.10 -4.75
N LEU A 116 -8.35 -6.11 -4.09
CA LEU A 116 -8.71 -5.26 -2.96
C LEU A 116 -7.79 -5.58 -1.77
N VAL A 117 -7.43 -4.55 -1.02
CA VAL A 117 -6.59 -4.66 0.17
C VAL A 117 -7.34 -5.25 1.37
N SER A 118 -8.63 -4.93 1.48
CA SER A 118 -9.53 -5.43 2.51
C SER A 118 -10.96 -5.51 2.01
N GLN A 119 -11.79 -6.26 2.73
CA GLN A 119 -13.25 -6.27 2.59
C GLN A 119 -13.89 -5.90 3.94
N PRO A 120 -14.82 -4.93 4.00
CA PRO A 120 -15.24 -4.09 2.88
C PRO A 120 -14.08 -3.20 2.34
N PRO A 121 -14.12 -2.77 1.07
CA PRO A 121 -13.11 -1.90 0.51
C PRO A 121 -13.07 -0.55 1.24
N PRO A 122 -11.88 -0.05 1.63
CA PRO A 122 -11.74 1.29 2.20
C PRO A 122 -12.19 2.32 1.17
N GLN A 123 -13.10 3.22 1.55
CA GLN A 123 -13.68 4.24 0.67
C GLN A 123 -12.91 5.56 0.73
N THR A 124 -12.20 5.80 1.82
CA THR A 124 -11.54 7.07 2.12
C THR A 124 -10.10 6.87 2.54
N MET A 125 -9.21 7.68 1.97
CA MET A 125 -7.77 7.57 2.22
C MET A 125 -7.16 8.96 2.35
N LEU A 126 -6.44 9.19 3.45
CA LEU A 126 -5.61 10.36 3.67
C LEU A 126 -4.17 10.05 3.26
N ILE A 127 -3.58 10.88 2.41
CA ILE A 127 -2.18 10.77 2.05
C ILE A 127 -1.43 11.95 2.68
N LYS A 128 -0.45 11.66 3.54
CA LYS A 128 0.47 12.63 4.12
C LYS A 128 1.87 12.44 3.55
N GLN A 129 2.46 13.49 3.02
CA GLN A 129 3.83 13.47 2.51
C GLN A 129 4.65 14.53 3.24
N LYS A 130 5.75 14.11 3.85
CA LYS A 130 6.70 15.00 4.55
C LYS A 130 8.06 14.91 3.87
N SER A 131 8.73 16.04 3.76
CA SER A 131 10.10 16.11 3.30
C SER A 131 10.94 16.89 4.29
N HIS A 132 12.13 16.38 4.58
CA HIS A 132 13.09 17.05 5.45
C HIS A 132 14.24 17.62 4.63
N GLY A 133 14.48 18.92 4.80
CA GLY A 133 15.56 19.66 4.16
C GLY A 133 16.48 20.32 5.17
N MET A 134 17.70 20.66 4.76
CA MET A 134 18.68 21.31 5.67
C MET A 134 18.20 22.65 6.25
N ARG A 135 17.23 23.30 5.62
CA ARG A 135 16.74 24.64 6.02
C ARG A 135 15.24 24.72 6.26
N CYS A 136 14.48 23.74 5.79
CA CYS A 136 13.04 23.77 5.88
C CYS A 136 12.50 22.35 5.73
N ASP A 137 11.45 22.08 6.48
CA ASP A 137 10.63 20.90 6.29
C ASP A 137 9.40 21.29 5.50
N SER A 138 8.87 20.38 4.70
CA SER A 138 7.68 20.66 3.91
C SER A 138 6.72 19.50 4.01
N LYS A 139 5.42 19.82 4.09
CA LYS A 139 4.36 18.82 4.12
C LYS A 139 3.28 19.13 3.10
N ARG A 140 2.67 18.08 2.57
CA ARG A 140 1.42 18.16 1.82
C ARG A 140 0.50 17.00 2.18
N THR A 141 -0.78 17.24 2.02
CA THR A 141 -1.84 16.30 2.36
C THR A 141 -2.86 16.25 1.24
N ALA A 142 -3.37 15.07 0.93
CA ALA A 142 -4.48 14.87 0.01
C ALA A 142 -5.48 13.90 0.62
N VAL A 143 -6.77 14.10 0.36
CA VAL A 143 -7.83 13.16 0.74
C VAL A 143 -8.45 12.62 -0.55
N LEU A 144 -8.55 11.30 -0.61
CA LEU A 144 -9.24 10.59 -1.68
C LEU A 144 -10.50 9.97 -1.10
N HIS A 145 -11.62 10.22 -1.76
CA HIS A 145 -12.94 9.66 -1.45
C HIS A 145 -13.38 8.71 -2.56
N ASP A 146 -14.39 7.88 -2.26
CA ASP A 146 -14.99 6.89 -3.17
C ASP A 146 -13.95 5.97 -3.82
N VAL A 147 -12.88 5.67 -3.09
CA VAL A 147 -11.81 4.81 -3.56
C VAL A 147 -12.26 3.37 -3.38
N SER A 148 -12.18 2.55 -4.43
CA SER A 148 -12.16 1.10 -4.23
C SER A 148 -10.69 0.68 -4.16
N LEU A 149 -10.11 0.74 -2.95
CA LEU A 149 -8.65 0.64 -2.81
C LEU A 149 -8.15 -0.75 -3.18
N ARG A 150 -7.47 -0.83 -4.32
CA ARG A 150 -6.74 -2.00 -4.78
C ARG A 150 -5.25 -1.86 -4.45
N MET A 151 -4.59 -2.99 -4.27
CA MET A 151 -3.17 -3.02 -3.90
C MET A 151 -2.27 -2.35 -4.94
N GLY A 152 -2.63 -2.42 -6.23
CA GLY A 152 -1.87 -1.77 -7.30
C GLY A 152 -1.80 -0.25 -7.14
N THR A 153 -2.90 0.37 -6.71
CA THR A 153 -2.96 1.81 -6.41
C THR A 153 -2.09 2.13 -5.20
N LEU A 154 -2.27 1.39 -4.11
CA LEU A 154 -1.50 1.59 -2.87
C LEU A 154 0.00 1.43 -3.10
N TYR A 155 0.40 0.40 -3.84
CA TYR A 155 1.78 0.14 -4.21
C TYR A 155 2.34 1.26 -5.09
N SER A 156 1.56 1.77 -6.05
CA SER A 156 1.99 2.86 -6.95
C SER A 156 2.11 4.21 -6.24
N LEU A 157 1.38 4.42 -5.13
CA LEU A 157 1.54 5.61 -4.29
C LEU A 157 2.86 5.60 -3.53
N VAL A 158 3.29 4.43 -3.05
CA VAL A 158 4.44 4.27 -2.17
C VAL A 158 5.75 4.11 -2.97
N LEU A 159 5.73 3.36 -4.07
CA LEU A 159 6.93 2.98 -4.82
C LEU A 159 7.83 4.18 -5.23
N PRO A 160 7.30 5.29 -5.78
CA PRO A 160 8.14 6.42 -6.20
C PRO A 160 8.87 7.12 -5.04
N PHE A 161 8.37 6.96 -3.81
CA PHE A 161 9.04 7.46 -2.61
C PHE A 161 10.18 6.55 -2.21
N ILE A 162 9.94 5.23 -2.25
CA ILE A 162 10.91 4.22 -1.85
C ILE A 162 12.14 4.18 -2.74
N ASP A 163 12.01 4.53 -4.03
CA ASP A 163 13.16 4.62 -4.94
C ASP A 163 14.15 5.76 -4.57
N ARG A 164 13.86 6.57 -3.53
CA ARG A 164 14.72 7.69 -3.09
C ARG A 164 15.68 7.27 -1.98
N VAL A 165 16.87 7.88 -1.97
CA VAL A 165 17.85 7.69 -0.90
C VAL A 165 17.31 8.34 0.38
N ALA A 166 17.19 7.55 1.45
CA ALA A 166 16.64 7.95 2.75
C ALA A 166 15.16 8.36 2.73
N SER A 167 14.32 7.44 2.23
CA SER A 167 12.86 7.48 2.35
C SER A 167 12.32 6.36 3.23
N SER A 168 11.23 6.64 3.92
CA SER A 168 10.41 5.65 4.61
C SER A 168 8.93 5.90 4.39
N PHE A 169 8.11 4.89 4.64
CA PHE A 169 6.66 5.01 4.58
C PHE A 169 6.01 4.20 5.69
N ARG A 170 4.76 4.52 6.02
CA ARG A 170 3.90 3.62 6.80
C ARG A 170 2.46 3.74 6.34
N ILE A 171 1.69 2.73 6.65
CA ILE A 171 0.25 2.70 6.41
C ILE A 171 -0.43 2.51 7.75
N GLN A 172 -1.31 3.44 8.09
CA GLN A 172 -2.10 3.39 9.30
C GLN A 172 -3.54 3.05 8.91
N TRP A 173 -4.02 1.91 9.39
CA TRP A 173 -5.38 1.45 9.16
C TRP A 173 -6.25 1.89 10.33
N HIS A 174 -7.28 2.69 10.08
CA HIS A 174 -8.10 3.26 11.15
C HIS A 174 -9.26 2.33 11.49
N ASN A 175 -9.49 2.09 12.78
CA ASN A 175 -10.71 1.40 13.20
C ASN A 175 -11.95 2.29 12.97
N ALA A 176 -13.16 1.78 13.22
CA ALA A 176 -14.40 2.52 12.97
C ALA A 176 -14.45 3.87 13.72
N VAL A 177 -13.99 3.91 14.97
CA VAL A 177 -13.99 5.11 15.82
C VAL A 177 -13.02 6.16 15.28
N GLU A 178 -11.78 5.75 14.98
CA GLU A 178 -10.76 6.63 14.38
C GLU A 178 -11.17 7.12 13.00
N SER A 179 -11.86 6.28 12.22
CA SER A 179 -12.33 6.66 10.88
C SER A 179 -13.40 7.75 10.95
N GLU A 180 -14.27 7.72 11.97
CA GLU A 180 -15.24 8.78 12.22
C GLU A 180 -14.57 10.08 12.68
N GLU A 181 -13.55 10.01 13.53
CA GLU A 181 -12.83 11.19 14.04
C GLU A 181 -11.93 11.86 12.99
N ILE A 182 -11.16 11.06 12.25
CA ILE A 182 -10.20 11.54 11.25
C ILE A 182 -10.90 11.79 9.91
N GLY A 183 -12.05 11.14 9.68
CA GLY A 183 -12.81 11.20 8.42
C GLY A 183 -12.17 10.36 7.29
N CYS A 184 -11.33 9.39 7.62
CA CYS A 184 -10.73 8.48 6.65
C CYS A 184 -10.51 7.05 7.17
N ASP A 185 -10.66 6.05 6.30
CA ASP A 185 -10.47 4.62 6.64
C ASP A 185 -9.00 4.23 6.83
N LEU A 186 -8.10 4.94 6.16
CA LEU A 186 -6.65 4.75 6.28
C LEU A 186 -5.85 6.00 5.98
N THR A 187 -4.65 6.05 6.54
CA THR A 187 -3.64 7.09 6.27
C THR A 187 -2.36 6.48 5.70
N VAL A 188 -1.94 6.94 4.52
CA VAL A 188 -0.63 6.64 3.94
C VAL A 188 0.32 7.78 4.27
N MET A 189 1.40 7.48 5.00
CA MET A 189 2.44 8.45 5.33
C MET A 189 3.73 8.12 4.58
N THR A 190 4.29 9.11 3.90
CA THR A 190 5.61 8.99 3.25
C THR A 190 6.52 10.11 3.71
N VAL A 191 7.77 9.76 4.01
CA VAL A 191 8.79 10.69 4.48
C VAL A 191 10.05 10.49 3.67
N TYR A 192 10.68 11.56 3.20
CA TYR A 192 12.00 11.48 2.57
C TYR A 192 12.91 12.64 2.97
N THR A 193 14.21 12.39 2.95
CA THR A 193 15.22 13.39 3.33
C THR A 193 15.99 13.86 2.09
N VAL A 194 15.91 15.16 1.80
CA VAL A 194 16.54 15.79 0.61
C VAL A 194 18.08 15.80 0.72
N GLN A 195 18.62 15.77 1.94
CA GLN A 195 20.07 15.87 2.21
C GLN A 195 20.91 14.73 1.61
N CYS A 196 20.31 13.56 1.37
CA CYS A 196 20.98 12.35 0.89
C CYS A 196 20.84 12.09 -0.61
N CYS A 197 20.18 12.99 -1.36
CA CYS A 197 19.96 12.84 -2.80
C CYS A 197 20.88 13.79 -3.59
N PRO A 198 22.07 13.36 -4.03
CA PRO A 198 23.02 14.21 -4.76
C PRO A 198 22.45 14.79 -6.07
N ASP A 199 21.51 14.10 -6.72
CA ASP A 199 20.81 14.60 -7.92
C ASP A 199 19.89 15.81 -7.66
N LEU A 200 19.43 16.00 -6.41
CA LEU A 200 18.59 17.15 -6.01
C LEU A 200 19.40 18.44 -5.79
N ARG A 201 20.75 18.38 -5.72
CA ARG A 201 21.58 19.59 -5.53
C ARG A 201 21.75 20.42 -6.82
N ARG A 202 21.54 19.84 -8.01
CA ARG A 202 21.83 20.49 -9.29
C ARG A 202 20.64 21.19 -9.97
N ARG A 203 19.39 20.94 -9.55
CA ARG A 203 18.18 21.52 -10.17
C ARG A 203 17.47 22.51 -9.24
N ARG A 204 18.12 23.64 -8.92
CA ARG A 204 17.43 24.81 -8.36
C ARG A 204 16.98 25.70 -9.52
N GLY A 205 15.70 25.62 -9.89
CA GLY A 205 15.02 26.68 -10.61
C GLY A 205 15.02 27.98 -9.78
N GLY A 206 15.07 29.13 -10.47
CA GLY A 206 15.25 30.47 -9.87
C GLY A 206 14.10 30.97 -8.99
N ASP A 207 13.07 30.15 -8.80
CA ASP A 207 11.80 30.41 -8.11
C ASP A 207 11.68 29.67 -6.77
N GLY A 208 12.69 28.91 -6.36
CA GLY A 208 12.72 28.24 -5.04
C GLY A 208 11.74 27.07 -4.91
N LYS A 209 11.00 26.72 -5.96
CA LYS A 209 10.29 25.45 -6.07
C LYS A 209 11.30 24.35 -6.45
N PRO A 210 11.35 23.22 -5.73
CA PRO A 210 12.07 22.05 -6.23
C PRO A 210 11.39 21.58 -7.53
N GLU A 211 11.99 21.83 -8.69
CA GLU A 211 11.50 21.50 -10.05
C GLU A 211 11.32 19.98 -10.33
N PHE A 212 11.37 19.11 -9.32
CA PHE A 212 11.41 17.66 -9.50
C PHE A 212 10.06 16.93 -9.35
N PHE A 213 8.98 17.64 -9.05
CA PHE A 213 7.66 17.04 -8.86
C PHE A 213 6.92 16.69 -10.16
N SER A 214 7.40 17.14 -11.32
CA SER A 214 6.80 16.79 -12.63
C SER A 214 7.09 15.35 -13.08
N ASP A 215 8.10 14.69 -12.51
CA ASP A 215 8.58 13.38 -12.98
C ASP A 215 8.00 12.20 -12.17
N VAL A 216 7.28 12.48 -11.07
CA VAL A 216 6.53 11.45 -10.33
C VAL A 216 5.20 11.26 -11.04
N LYS A 217 5.10 10.27 -11.93
CA LYS A 217 3.81 9.77 -12.40
C LYS A 217 3.10 9.01 -11.27
N VAL A 218 2.65 9.73 -10.24
CA VAL A 218 1.43 9.28 -9.56
C VAL A 218 0.31 9.38 -10.60
N ASP A 219 -0.73 8.58 -10.46
CA ASP A 219 -1.92 8.77 -11.30
C ASP A 219 -2.30 10.26 -11.30
N ALA A 220 -2.46 10.85 -12.49
CA ALA A 220 -2.67 12.29 -12.62
C ALA A 220 -3.90 12.75 -11.81
N ALA A 221 -4.88 11.85 -11.65
CA ALA A 221 -6.06 12.06 -10.81
C ALA A 221 -5.73 12.18 -9.31
N VAL A 222 -4.64 11.57 -8.84
CA VAL A 222 -4.15 11.69 -7.47
C VAL A 222 -3.29 12.94 -7.30
N GLU A 223 -2.43 13.28 -8.26
CA GLU A 223 -1.67 14.56 -8.21
C GLU A 223 -2.60 15.77 -8.23
N GLU A 224 -3.71 15.74 -8.96
CA GLU A 224 -4.72 16.81 -8.95
C GLU A 224 -5.36 17.02 -7.56
N LYS A 225 -5.36 15.99 -6.71
CA LYS A 225 -5.92 16.05 -5.35
C LYS A 225 -4.94 16.60 -4.32
N PHE A 226 -3.66 16.71 -4.66
CA PHE A 226 -2.69 17.34 -3.78
C PHE A 226 -2.78 18.87 -3.87
N GLY A 227 -2.92 19.52 -2.71
CA GLY A 227 -2.69 20.95 -2.60
C GLY A 227 -1.20 21.32 -2.75
N GLU A 228 -0.91 22.62 -2.77
CA GLU A 228 0.47 23.11 -2.80
C GLU A 228 1.26 22.67 -1.56
N TRP A 229 2.59 22.52 -1.73
CA TRP A 229 3.50 22.24 -0.64
C TRP A 229 3.49 23.39 0.38
N ARG A 230 3.23 23.04 1.65
CA ARG A 230 3.33 23.99 2.74
C ARG A 230 4.68 23.83 3.43
N HIS A 231 5.38 24.95 3.57
CA HIS A 231 6.63 25.03 4.31
C HIS A 231 6.30 25.04 5.81
N CYS A 232 6.86 24.12 6.56
CA CYS A 232 6.81 24.11 8.01
C CYS A 232 8.10 24.73 8.53
N ASN A 233 7.98 25.84 9.25
CA ASN A 233 9.08 26.28 10.12
C ASN A 233 9.20 25.27 11.25
N ARG A 234 10.44 24.90 11.61
CA ARG A 234 10.74 23.94 12.67
C ARG A 234 10.05 24.24 14.00
N ASP A 235 9.67 25.49 14.24
CA ASP A 235 9.33 25.98 15.56
C ASP A 235 7.82 25.98 15.90
N HIS A 236 6.90 25.62 14.98
CA HIS A 236 5.46 25.89 15.18
C HIS A 236 4.44 24.81 14.78
N ASP A 237 4.87 23.60 14.44
CA ASP A 237 3.94 22.51 14.06
C ASP A 237 4.23 21.24 14.89
N SER A 238 4.50 21.45 16.18
CA SER A 238 4.92 20.46 17.17
C SER A 238 3.85 19.43 17.56
N SER A 239 2.58 19.59 17.13
CA SER A 239 1.53 18.64 17.54
C SER A 239 1.66 17.26 16.90
N ASP A 240 2.36 17.13 15.77
CA ASP A 240 2.69 15.83 15.16
C ASP A 240 4.14 15.38 15.45
N ASP A 241 4.99 16.28 15.96
CA ASP A 241 6.45 16.09 16.15
C ASP A 241 6.87 15.95 17.63
N GLU A 242 5.97 16.10 18.61
CA GLU A 242 6.28 15.98 20.06
C GLU A 242 6.82 14.59 20.48
N ASP A 243 6.67 13.56 19.65
CA ASP A 243 7.13 12.20 19.95
C ASP A 243 8.50 11.84 19.30
N ASP A 244 9.07 12.69 18.43
CA ASP A 244 10.30 12.39 17.66
C ASP A 244 11.61 12.87 18.34
N GLU A 245 11.52 13.69 19.40
CA GLU A 245 12.70 14.28 20.07
C GLU A 245 13.40 13.35 21.08
N HIS A 246 12.78 12.24 21.50
CA HIS A 246 13.36 11.38 22.54
C HIS A 246 14.38 10.31 22.07
N ALA A 247 14.64 10.18 20.77
CA ALA A 247 15.50 9.13 20.23
C ALA A 247 16.96 9.55 19.96
N ARG A 248 17.40 10.76 20.37
CA ARG A 248 18.77 11.25 20.10
C ARG A 248 19.73 11.35 21.29
N ASP A 249 19.25 11.18 22.52
CA ASP A 249 20.12 11.20 23.69
C ASP A 249 20.38 9.79 24.22
N GLY A 250 21.38 9.15 23.65
CA GLY A 250 21.90 7.89 24.16
C GLY A 250 22.89 7.25 23.23
N ASP A 251 24.08 7.84 23.05
CA ASP A 251 25.35 7.14 23.31
C ASP A 251 26.55 8.08 23.06
N LEU A 252 26.87 8.89 24.07
CA LEU A 252 28.21 9.46 24.24
C LEU A 252 28.56 9.36 25.73
N GLY A 253 29.13 8.22 26.12
CA GLY A 253 29.48 7.97 27.52
C GLY A 253 30.60 6.95 27.70
N ASN A 254 31.84 7.41 27.52
CA ASN A 254 33.08 6.98 28.17
C ASN A 254 33.26 5.50 28.56
N ALA A 255 34.21 4.84 27.90
CA ALA A 255 35.04 3.82 28.55
C ALA A 255 36.47 4.35 28.65
N SER A 256 36.85 4.75 29.86
CA SER A 256 38.24 4.72 30.35
C SER A 256 38.48 3.39 31.04
#